data_AF-A0A858RMT0-F1
#
_entry.id   AF-A0A858RMT0-F1
#
_cell.length_a   1.000
_cell.length_b   1.000
_cell.length_c   1.000
_cell.angle_alpha   90.00
_cell.angle_beta   90.00
_cell.angle_gamma   90.00
#
_symmetry.space_group_name_H-M   'P 1'
#
loop_
_entity.id
_entity.type
_entity.pdbx_description
1 polymer ?
#
loop_
_entity_poly.entity_id
_entity_poly.type
_entity_poly.pdbx_seq_one_letter_code
_entity_poly.pdbx_strand_id
1 'polypeptide(L)'
;MLRDHLQQPQGTKGRFYGRVIDPLGGPIAGASVPWKLEKYLWFDISGVAHTDSEGYFSINGRRLSGDILTIRPIGASDYQDTTPSDRRIFRYGWWRGKDEHEPFGSEPVFFELRRNDSPTSP
;
A
#
# COMPACT_ATOMS: atom_id res chain seq x y z
N MET A 1 -3.15 -25.29 19.66
CA MET A 1 -2.45 -24.00 19.48
C MET A 1 -1.43 -24.18 18.38
N LEU A 2 -1.57 -23.49 17.25
CA LEU A 2 -0.54 -23.43 16.22
C LEU A 2 -0.75 -22.14 15.42
N ARG A 3 -0.01 -21.08 15.77
CA ARG A 3 0.17 -19.87 14.94
C ARG A 3 1.62 -19.87 14.52
N ASP A 4 1.95 -20.78 13.61
CA ASP A 4 3.22 -20.77 12.92
C ASP A 4 3.11 -19.88 11.67
N HIS A 5 4.15 -19.08 11.45
CA HIS A 5 4.51 -18.39 10.18
C HIS A 5 4.16 -16.91 9.98
N LEU A 6 4.26 -16.08 11.01
CA LEU A 6 4.69 -14.68 10.81
C LEU A 6 6.05 -14.45 11.46
N GLN A 7 7.08 -15.16 10.97
CA GLN A 7 8.46 -14.70 11.16
C GLN A 7 8.63 -13.45 10.29
N GLN A 8 8.35 -12.31 10.92
CA GLN A 8 8.50 -10.98 10.35
C GLN A 8 9.97 -10.76 10.01
N PRO A 9 10.35 -10.62 8.73
CA PRO A 9 11.71 -10.23 8.41
C PRO A 9 11.85 -8.75 8.79
N GLN A 10 12.72 -8.50 9.77
CA GLN A 10 13.21 -7.17 10.13
C GLN A 10 13.40 -6.32 8.88
N GLY A 11 12.85 -5.09 8.89
CA GLY A 11 12.91 -4.06 7.85
C GLY A 11 13.87 -4.35 6.70
N THR A 12 13.43 -5.19 5.77
CA THR A 12 14.26 -5.54 4.63
C THR A 12 14.09 -4.40 3.65
N LYS A 13 15.07 -3.49 3.59
CA LYS A 13 15.13 -2.41 2.58
C LYS A 13 14.65 -2.96 1.24
N GLY A 14 13.52 -2.47 0.74
CA GLY A 14 12.90 -2.92 -0.51
C GLY A 14 11.53 -3.60 -0.41
N ARG A 15 10.84 -3.58 0.73
CA ARG A 15 9.45 -4.04 0.81
C ARG A 15 8.52 -2.92 1.27
N PHE A 16 7.42 -2.73 0.54
CA PHE A 16 6.30 -1.91 0.98
C PHE A 16 5.21 -2.83 1.55
N TYR A 17 4.64 -2.43 2.68
CA TYR A 17 3.51 -3.12 3.29
C TYR A 17 2.35 -2.15 3.46
N GLY A 18 1.16 -2.58 3.06
CA GLY A 18 -0.04 -1.80 3.25
C GLY A 18 -1.22 -2.68 3.65
N ARG A 19 -2.27 -2.02 4.13
CA ARG A 19 -3.54 -2.65 4.46
C ARG A 19 -4.68 -1.84 3.87
N VAL A 20 -5.62 -2.51 3.23
CA VAL A 20 -6.82 -1.91 2.67
C VAL A 20 -8.00 -2.18 3.58
N ILE A 21 -8.67 -1.12 4.00
CA ILE A 21 -9.80 -1.15 4.94
C ILE A 21 -11.00 -0.38 4.38
N ASP A 22 -12.18 -0.69 4.90
CA ASP A 22 -13.38 0.11 4.73
C ASP A 22 -13.43 1.26 5.77
N PRO A 23 -14.39 2.21 5.67
CA PRO A 23 -14.51 3.33 6.62
C PRO A 23 -14.87 2.91 8.06
N LEU A 24 -15.30 1.65 8.27
CA LEU A 24 -15.56 1.08 9.60
C LEU A 24 -14.33 0.36 10.16
N GLY A 25 -13.21 0.33 9.42
CA GLY A 25 -11.97 -0.36 9.78
C GLY A 25 -11.98 -1.85 9.44
N GLY A 26 -12.99 -2.34 8.72
CA GLY A 26 -13.09 -3.71 8.24
C GLY A 26 -12.09 -3.98 7.11
N PRO A 27 -11.41 -5.14 7.08
CA PRO A 27 -10.45 -5.45 6.03
C PRO A 27 -11.14 -5.74 4.69
N ILE A 28 -10.55 -5.26 3.59
CA ILE A 28 -11.01 -5.57 2.24
C ILE A 28 -10.08 -6.59 1.60
N ALA A 29 -10.56 -7.83 1.49
CA ALA A 29 -9.84 -8.94 0.88
C ALA A 29 -9.96 -8.94 -0.66
N GLY A 30 -8.92 -9.42 -1.36
CA GLY A 30 -8.89 -9.55 -2.81
C GLY A 30 -8.86 -8.22 -3.59
N ALA A 31 -8.69 -7.09 -2.91
CA ALA A 31 -8.57 -5.79 -3.55
C ALA A 31 -7.35 -5.78 -4.48
N SER A 32 -7.51 -5.19 -5.67
CA SER A 32 -6.41 -5.00 -6.60
C SER A 32 -5.68 -3.72 -6.23
N VAL A 33 -4.37 -3.81 -6.02
CA VAL A 33 -3.54 -2.67 -5.64
C VAL A 33 -2.53 -2.40 -6.75
N PRO A 34 -2.93 -1.69 -7.82
CA PRO A 34 -2.02 -1.11 -8.77
C PRO A 34 -0.97 -0.24 -8.07
N TRP A 35 0.28 -0.45 -8.45
CA TRP A 35 1.40 0.35 -7.98
C TRP A 35 2.31 0.71 -9.15
N LYS A 36 2.94 1.88 -9.03
CA LYS A 36 3.92 2.39 -9.99
C LYS A 36 5.11 2.95 -9.23
N LEU A 37 6.30 2.47 -9.55
CA LEU A 37 7.57 2.98 -9.07
C LEU A 37 8.26 3.74 -10.20
N GLU A 38 8.37 5.04 -10.06
CA GLU A 38 9.06 5.92 -11.00
C GLU A 38 10.53 6.03 -10.61
N LYS A 39 11.42 5.81 -11.57
CA LYS A 39 12.86 5.98 -11.43
C LYS A 39 13.32 7.03 -12.42
N TYR A 40 13.86 8.14 -11.91
CA TYR A 40 14.21 9.35 -12.67
C TYR A 40 15.11 9.10 -13.90
N LEU A 41 15.83 7.97 -13.95
CA LEU A 41 16.83 7.67 -14.98
C LEU A 41 16.78 6.24 -15.56
N TRP A 42 15.90 5.35 -15.07
CA TRP A 42 16.07 3.88 -15.28
C TRP A 42 14.78 3.09 -15.48
N PHE A 43 13.75 3.69 -16.09
CA PHE A 43 12.43 3.08 -16.39
C PHE A 43 11.46 2.99 -15.21
N ASP A 44 10.17 3.14 -15.52
CA ASP A 44 9.06 2.93 -14.59
C ASP A 44 8.80 1.42 -14.41
N ILE A 45 8.63 0.99 -13.15
CA ILE A 45 8.22 -0.38 -12.82
C ILE A 45 6.78 -0.31 -12.31
N SER A 46 5.90 -1.17 -12.79
CA SER A 46 4.52 -1.23 -12.30
C SER A 46 4.06 -2.67 -12.11
N GLY A 47 3.00 -2.84 -11.34
CA GLY A 47 2.37 -4.12 -11.12
C GLY A 47 1.06 -3.97 -10.35
N VAL A 48 0.46 -5.11 -10.03
CA VAL A 48 -0.74 -5.20 -9.21
C VAL A 48 -0.44 -6.16 -8.07
N ALA A 49 -0.59 -5.69 -6.83
CA ALA A 49 -0.64 -6.57 -5.66
C ALA A 49 -2.10 -6.88 -5.34
N HIS A 50 -2.33 -7.97 -4.60
CA HIS A 50 -3.67 -8.32 -4.13
C HIS A 50 -3.67 -8.41 -2.61
N THR A 51 -4.76 -7.98 -1.98
CA THR A 51 -4.91 -8.11 -0.54
C THR A 51 -5.31 -9.52 -0.13
N ASP A 52 -4.76 -9.99 0.99
CA ASP A 52 -5.16 -11.25 1.63
C ASP A 52 -6.49 -11.12 2.40
N SER A 53 -6.88 -12.18 3.10
CA SER A 53 -8.13 -12.23 3.89
C SER A 53 -8.19 -11.20 5.02
N GLU A 54 -7.04 -10.67 5.46
CA GLU A 54 -6.95 -9.66 6.51
C GLU A 54 -6.74 -8.24 5.95
N GLY A 55 -6.81 -8.10 4.62
CA GLY A 55 -6.69 -6.85 3.89
C GLY A 55 -5.25 -6.41 3.66
N TYR A 56 -4.25 -7.23 3.99
CA TYR A 56 -2.85 -6.86 3.84
C TYR A 56 -2.34 -7.18 2.45
N PHE A 57 -1.41 -6.35 1.96
CA PHE A 57 -0.65 -6.61 0.74
C PHE A 57 0.81 -6.24 0.95
N SER A 58 1.67 -6.82 0.12
CA SER A 58 3.08 -6.47 0.08
C SER A 58 3.56 -6.29 -1.36
N ILE A 59 4.45 -5.31 -1.56
CA ILE A 59 5.14 -5.10 -2.83
C ILE A 59 6.61 -5.43 -2.60
N ASN A 60 7.07 -6.51 -3.24
CA ASN A 60 8.46 -6.93 -3.22
C ASN A 60 9.23 -6.21 -4.33
N GLY A 61 9.69 -4.99 -4.04
CA GLY A 61 10.60 -4.28 -4.93
C GLY A 61 12.03 -4.76 -4.67
N ARG A 62 12.64 -5.50 -5.60
CA ARG A 62 14.09 -5.79 -5.55
C ARG A 62 14.82 -4.44 -5.68
N ARG A 63 15.03 -3.77 -4.54
CA ARG A 63 15.33 -2.34 -4.37
C ARG A 63 14.17 -1.41 -4.78
N LEU A 64 13.27 -1.10 -3.83
CA LEU A 64 12.59 0.21 -3.78
C LEU A 64 13.69 1.28 -3.58
N SER A 65 14.40 1.58 -4.66
CA SER A 65 15.43 2.62 -4.75
C SER A 65 15.04 3.59 -5.87
N GLY A 66 13.73 3.77 -6.08
CA GLY A 66 13.16 4.74 -7.00
C GLY A 66 12.76 6.00 -6.25
N ASP A 67 12.48 7.05 -7.00
CA ASP A 67 12.24 8.36 -6.41
C ASP A 67 10.84 8.45 -5.84
N ILE A 68 9.86 7.85 -6.52
CA ILE A 68 8.44 7.95 -6.18
C ILE A 68 7.74 6.60 -6.41
N LEU A 69 7.16 6.02 -5.35
CA LEU A 69 6.18 4.94 -5.41
C LEU A 69 4.79 5.54 -5.27
N THR A 70 3.94 5.29 -6.26
CA THR A 70 2.51 5.61 -6.21
C THR A 70 1.71 4.34 -6.03
N ILE A 71 0.76 4.36 -5.10
CA ILE A 71 -0.16 3.25 -4.82
C ILE A 71 -1.59 3.74 -5.01
N ARG A 72 -2.38 3.00 -5.79
CA ARG A 72 -3.78 3.32 -6.03
C ARG A 72 -4.61 2.06 -5.85
N PRO A 73 -5.07 1.77 -4.63
CA PRO A 73 -5.91 0.60 -4.40
C PRO A 73 -7.23 0.80 -5.14
N ILE A 74 -7.58 -0.19 -5.94
CA ILE A 74 -8.87 -0.32 -6.59
C ILE A 74 -9.48 -1.54 -5.93
N GLY A 75 -10.58 -1.35 -5.19
CA GLY A 75 -11.27 -2.50 -4.61
C GLY A 75 -11.87 -3.39 -5.71
N ALA A 76 -12.73 -4.32 -5.30
CA ALA A 76 -13.65 -4.92 -6.27
C ALA A 76 -14.51 -3.81 -6.92
N SER A 77 -15.17 -4.12 -8.05
CA SER A 77 -15.90 -3.14 -8.89
C SER A 77 -16.93 -2.26 -8.15
N ASP A 78 -17.27 -2.62 -6.92
CA ASP A 78 -18.17 -1.93 -5.99
C ASP A 78 -17.48 -0.97 -5.01
N TYR A 79 -16.19 -0.66 -5.15
CA TYR A 79 -15.46 0.24 -4.24
C TYR A 79 -14.85 1.47 -4.91
N GLN A 80 -14.88 2.61 -4.21
CA GLN A 80 -14.24 3.87 -4.53
C GLN A 80 -13.10 4.16 -3.55
N ASP A 81 -11.95 4.57 -4.07
CA ASP A 81 -10.78 4.94 -3.27
C ASP A 81 -10.94 6.32 -2.62
N THR A 82 -11.13 6.33 -1.30
CA THR A 82 -11.26 7.54 -0.46
C THR A 82 -9.94 7.96 0.18
N THR A 83 -8.84 7.25 -0.07
CA THR A 83 -7.54 7.53 0.54
C THR A 83 -7.05 8.94 0.15
N PRO A 84 -6.64 9.81 1.08
CA PRO A 84 -6.02 11.09 0.74
C PRO A 84 -4.83 10.93 -0.24
N SER A 85 -4.68 11.85 -1.21
CA SER A 85 -3.71 11.71 -2.31
C SER A 85 -2.24 11.74 -1.86
N ASP A 86 -1.95 12.43 -0.76
CA ASP A 86 -0.64 12.47 -0.10
C ASP A 86 -0.25 11.11 0.52
N ARG A 87 -1.23 10.33 0.98
CA ARG A 87 -1.02 8.96 1.49
C ARG A 87 -0.82 7.91 0.39
N ARG A 88 -0.89 8.31 -0.88
CA ARG A 88 -0.69 7.44 -2.04
C ARG A 88 0.72 7.52 -2.61
N ILE A 89 1.54 8.48 -2.15
CA ILE A 89 2.83 8.81 -2.74
C ILE A 89 3.92 8.64 -1.69
N PHE A 90 4.84 7.71 -1.93
CA PHE A 90 5.96 7.39 -1.04
C PHE A 90 7.26 7.67 -1.76
N ARG A 91 8.18 8.37 -1.10
CA ARG A 91 9.47 8.75 -1.68
C ARG A 91 10.59 8.02 -0.95
N TYR A 92 11.57 7.53 -1.71
CA TYR A 92 12.70 6.74 -1.20
C TYR A 92 14.06 7.36 -1.55
N GLY A 93 14.08 8.65 -1.93
CA GLY A 93 15.28 9.37 -2.35
C GLY A 93 16.09 9.90 -1.18
N TRP A 94 17.43 9.75 -1.21
CA TRP A 94 18.30 10.10 -0.07
C TRP A 94 18.49 11.61 0.19
N TRP A 95 17.92 12.49 -0.66
CA TRP A 95 18.22 13.93 -0.70
C TRP A 95 17.15 14.85 -0.11
N ARG A 96 16.08 14.34 0.53
CA ARG A 96 15.05 15.21 1.14
C ARG A 96 14.70 14.84 2.58
N GLY A 97 14.33 15.89 3.32
CA GLY A 97 14.16 15.91 4.77
C GLY A 97 13.06 14.98 5.30
N LYS A 98 13.07 14.83 6.62
CA LYS A 98 12.38 13.84 7.47
C LYS A 98 10.84 13.74 7.37
N ASP A 99 10.22 14.36 6.38
CA ASP A 99 8.76 14.40 6.20
C ASP A 99 8.27 13.40 5.13
N GLU A 100 9.18 12.60 4.56
CA GLU A 100 8.83 11.58 3.57
C GLU A 100 8.43 10.29 4.29
N HIS A 101 7.21 9.81 4.02
CA HIS A 101 6.66 8.55 4.51
C HIS A 101 7.49 7.37 4.00
N GLU A 102 8.65 7.15 4.59
CA GLU A 102 9.29 5.85 4.55
C GLU A 102 8.32 4.89 5.27
N PRO A 103 7.81 3.83 4.61
CA PRO A 103 7.08 2.81 5.33
C PRO A 103 8.07 2.19 6.32
N PHE A 104 7.94 2.57 7.60
CA PHE A 104 8.67 1.91 8.67
C PHE A 104 8.43 0.42 8.50
N GLY A 105 9.50 -0.36 8.36
CA GLY A 105 9.40 -1.78 7.99
C GLY A 105 8.64 -2.67 9.00
N SER A 106 8.03 -2.08 10.03
CA SER A 106 7.19 -2.69 11.05
C SER A 106 5.72 -2.24 11.03
N GLU A 107 5.34 -1.19 10.29
CA GLU A 107 3.99 -0.64 10.31
C GLU A 107 3.36 -0.57 8.91
N PRO A 108 2.15 -1.12 8.71
CA PRO A 108 1.45 -1.06 7.43
C PRO A 108 0.90 0.35 7.20
N VAL A 109 0.98 0.82 5.96
CA VAL A 109 0.23 2.02 5.54
C VAL A 109 -1.23 1.65 5.28
N PHE A 110 -2.15 2.41 5.84
CA PHE A 110 -3.59 2.18 5.65
C PHE A 110 -4.13 2.94 4.46
N PHE A 111 -4.86 2.22 3.62
CA PHE A 111 -5.63 2.74 2.49
C PHE A 111 -7.10 2.47 2.75
N GLU A 112 -7.93 3.48 2.52
CA GLU A 112 -9.37 3.39 2.75
C GLU A 112 -10.10 3.33 1.42
N LEU A 113 -10.99 2.34 1.28
CA LEU A 113 -11.93 2.25 0.18
C LEU A 113 -13.35 2.25 0.72
N ARG A 114 -14.21 3.08 0.14
CA ARG A 114 -15.63 3.11 0.45
C ARG A 114 -16.41 2.33 -0.59
N ARG A 115 -17.39 1.53 -0.17
CA ARG A 115 -18.31 0.84 -1.07
C ARG A 115 -19.26 1.83 -1.76
N ASN A 116 -19.50 1.66 -3.06
CA ASN A 116 -20.34 2.54 -3.88
C ASN A 116 -21.82 2.52 -3.45
N ASP A 117 -22.28 1.43 -2.86
CA ASP A 117 -23.61 1.25 -2.29
C ASP A 117 -23.72 1.70 -0.82
N SER A 118 -22.61 2.13 -0.21
CA SER A 118 -22.64 2.60 1.18
C SER A 118 -23.34 3.96 1.24
N PRO A 119 -24.33 4.12 2.15
CA PRO A 119 -25.03 5.39 2.31
C PRO A 119 -24.00 6.47 2.62
N THR A 120 -24.02 7.56 1.84
CA THR A 120 -23.36 8.82 2.23
C THR A 120 -23.89 9.16 3.61
N SER A 121 -23.04 9.18 4.63
CA SER A 121 -23.46 9.72 5.92
C SER A 121 -24.01 11.13 5.70
N PRO A 122 -25.17 11.46 6.26
CA PRO A 122 -25.86 12.73 6.05
C PRO A 122 -25.07 13.93 6.61
#